data_AF-A0A6G7SWM0-F1
#
_entry.id   AF-A0A6G7SWM0-F1
#
_cell.length_a   1.000
_cell.length_b   1.000
_cell.length_c   1.000
_cell.angle_alpha   90.00
_cell.angle_beta   90.00
_cell.angle_gamma   90.00
#
_symmetry.space_group_name_H-M   'P 1'
#
loop_
_entity.id
_entity.type
_entity.pdbx_description
1 polymer ?
#
loop_
_entity_poly.entity_id
_entity_poly.type
_entity_poly.pdbx_seq_one_letter_code
_entity_poly.pdbx_strand_id
1 'polypeptide(L)'
;MSRRSGVLEFAVLGLLRESPMHGYELRKRLNTSLGVFRAFSYGTLYPCLKALVASGWLIEETDGAPEGVPPAALTGRRAKIVYRLTPAGKEHFEELLAHSGPDAWEDEHFGVRFAFFGQTSRDVRMRVLEGRRSRLEERLERMRTSLARSRERLDDYTLELQRHGMESVEREVRWLNELIESERAGRDQRPTGSAAQDKKNQSGDTGGLPRHRGGTRPDPSDDTTT
;
A
#
# COMPACT_ATOMS: atom_id res chain seq x y z
N MET A 1 22.65 7.22 -5.16
CA MET A 1 21.84 6.62 -4.07
C MET A 1 21.88 5.11 -4.22
N SER A 2 21.85 4.33 -3.12
CA SER A 2 21.71 2.87 -3.19
C SER A 2 20.32 2.49 -3.71
N ARG A 3 20.17 1.39 -4.46
CA ARG A 3 18.87 0.89 -4.98
C ARG A 3 17.80 0.84 -3.87
N ARG A 4 18.17 0.27 -2.73
CA ARG A 4 17.31 0.17 -1.54
C ARG A 4 16.83 1.53 -1.00
N SER A 5 17.63 2.57 -1.14
CA SER A 5 17.26 3.93 -0.75
C SER A 5 16.22 4.52 -1.69
N GLY A 6 16.36 4.30 -3.01
CA GLY A 6 15.39 4.73 -4.01
C GLY A 6 14.03 4.01 -3.87
N VAL A 7 14.06 2.72 -3.53
CA VAL A 7 12.84 1.94 -3.20
C VAL A 7 12.09 2.55 -2.02
N LEU A 8 12.82 2.90 -0.95
CA LEU A 8 12.24 3.47 0.26
C LEU A 8 11.67 4.87 0.00
N GLU A 9 12.42 5.72 -0.71
CA GLU A 9 11.96 7.04 -1.13
C GLU A 9 10.63 6.95 -1.89
N PHE A 10 10.58 6.13 -2.93
CA PHE A 10 9.37 5.95 -3.73
C PHE A 10 8.19 5.47 -2.88
N ALA A 11 8.43 4.55 -1.95
CA ALA A 11 7.39 4.04 -1.06
C ALA A 11 6.90 5.10 -0.05
N VAL A 12 7.79 5.92 0.49
CA VAL A 12 7.44 7.00 1.42
C VAL A 12 6.60 8.08 0.71
N LEU A 13 7.02 8.49 -0.49
CA LEU A 13 6.28 9.47 -1.28
C LEU A 13 4.88 8.94 -1.66
N GLY A 14 4.79 7.67 -2.05
CA GLY A 14 3.51 7.03 -2.39
C GLY A 14 2.51 7.00 -1.23
N LEU A 15 2.98 6.69 0.00
CA LEU A 15 2.12 6.73 1.18
C LEU A 15 1.69 8.16 1.54
N LEU A 16 2.60 9.13 1.45
CA LEU A 16 2.32 10.53 1.81
C LEU A 16 1.45 11.24 0.77
N ARG A 17 1.33 10.71 -0.44
CA ARG A 17 0.34 11.13 -1.44
C ARG A 17 -1.09 10.83 -1.01
N GLU A 18 -1.32 9.74 -0.27
CA GLU A 18 -2.65 9.37 0.23
C GLU A 18 -3.07 10.26 1.42
N SER A 19 -2.18 10.43 2.39
CA SER A 19 -2.44 11.26 3.56
C SER A 19 -1.15 11.66 4.29
N PRO A 20 -1.09 12.87 4.88
CA PRO A 20 -0.02 13.22 5.83
C PRO A 20 0.01 12.24 7.00
N MET A 21 1.21 11.87 7.47
CA MET A 21 1.34 10.88 8.55
C MET A 21 2.67 11.00 9.30
N HIS A 22 2.70 10.44 10.52
CA HIS A 22 3.90 10.39 11.34
C HIS A 22 4.89 9.32 10.86
N GLY A 23 6.18 9.50 11.16
CA GLY A 23 7.22 8.51 10.85
C GLY A 23 6.95 7.10 11.39
N TYR A 24 6.34 6.97 12.57
CA TYR A 24 5.94 5.67 13.12
C TYR A 24 4.86 4.99 12.27
N GLU A 25 3.86 5.76 11.83
CA GLU A 25 2.78 5.26 11.00
C GLU A 25 3.28 4.89 9.61
N LEU A 26 4.16 5.71 9.02
CA LEU A 26 4.84 5.40 7.76
C LEU A 26 5.48 4.03 7.81
N ARG A 27 6.32 3.75 8.81
CA ARG A 27 6.96 2.43 8.96
C ARG A 27 5.94 1.31 9.04
N LYS A 28 4.88 1.49 9.85
CA LYS A 28 3.83 0.48 10.03
C LYS A 28 3.13 0.18 8.70
N ARG A 29 2.76 1.21 7.95
CA ARG A 29 2.10 1.07 6.64
C ARG A 29 3.04 0.50 5.59
N LEU A 30 4.31 0.92 5.54
CA LEU A 30 5.34 0.36 4.64
C LEU A 30 5.48 -1.15 4.84
N ASN A 31 5.63 -1.61 6.08
CA ASN A 31 5.82 -3.04 6.37
C ASN A 31 4.54 -3.86 6.15
N THR A 32 3.36 -3.24 6.20
CA THR A 32 2.08 -3.92 5.95
C THR A 32 1.79 -4.03 4.45
N SER A 33 1.99 -2.93 3.70
CA SER A 33 1.69 -2.86 2.26
C SER A 33 2.71 -3.58 1.39
N LEU A 34 3.99 -3.54 1.77
CA LEU A 34 5.09 -4.12 0.98
C LEU A 34 5.41 -5.58 1.36
N GLY A 35 4.63 -6.13 2.29
CA GLY A 35 4.76 -7.50 2.77
C GLY A 35 5.93 -7.73 3.73
N VAL A 36 5.88 -8.89 4.39
CA VAL A 36 6.81 -9.32 5.44
C VAL A 36 8.28 -9.42 5.00
N PHE A 37 8.55 -9.56 3.69
CA PHE A 37 9.90 -9.69 3.15
C PHE A 37 10.62 -8.34 2.96
N ARG A 38 9.93 -7.20 3.14
CA ARG A 38 10.50 -5.86 3.00
C ARG A 38 10.30 -5.00 4.25
N ALA A 39 10.89 -5.46 5.35
CA ALA A 39 10.89 -4.69 6.58
C ALA A 39 11.86 -3.49 6.49
N PHE A 40 11.32 -2.27 6.56
CA PHE A 40 12.13 -1.06 6.72
C PHE A 40 12.36 -0.75 8.20
N SER A 41 13.63 -0.52 8.55
CA SER A 41 14.03 -0.16 9.92
C SER A 41 13.85 1.34 10.16
N TYR A 42 13.67 1.75 11.42
CA TYR A 42 13.72 3.18 11.76
C TYR A 42 15.05 3.82 11.37
N GLY A 43 16.16 3.06 11.48
CA GLY A 43 17.49 3.52 11.09
C GLY A 43 17.65 3.80 9.60
N THR A 44 16.73 3.35 8.74
CA THR A 44 16.71 3.68 7.31
C THR A 44 15.62 4.69 6.96
N LEU A 45 14.46 4.60 7.64
CA LEU A 45 13.34 5.51 7.42
C LEU A 45 13.65 6.96 7.77
N TYR A 46 14.18 7.24 8.96
CA TYR A 46 14.39 8.63 9.38
C TYR A 46 15.48 9.36 8.58
N PRO A 47 16.63 8.74 8.23
CA PRO A 47 17.57 9.35 7.30
C PRO A 47 16.96 9.63 5.93
N CYS A 48 16.10 8.73 5.42
CA CYS A 48 15.37 8.97 4.18
C CYS A 48 14.43 10.18 4.31
N LEU A 49 13.59 10.23 5.34
CA LEU A 49 12.69 11.36 5.59
C LEU A 49 13.44 12.69 5.65
N LYS A 50 14.55 12.73 6.39
CA LYS A 50 15.41 13.92 6.47
C LYS A 50 15.93 14.34 5.10
N ALA A 51 16.34 13.40 4.26
CA ALA A 51 16.80 13.68 2.91
C ALA A 51 15.67 14.21 2.01
N LEU A 52 14.46 13.66 2.10
CA LEU A 52 13.31 14.12 1.32
C LEU A 52 12.85 15.52 1.74
N VAL A 53 12.91 15.84 3.04
CA VAL A 53 12.67 17.19 3.55
C VAL A 53 13.74 18.16 3.06
N ALA A 54 15.02 17.78 3.16
CA ALA A 54 16.13 18.60 2.66
C ALA A 54 16.06 18.86 1.14
N SER A 55 15.45 17.94 0.38
CA SER A 55 15.22 18.06 -1.06
C SER A 55 13.96 18.87 -1.40
N GLY A 56 13.19 19.32 -0.41
CA GLY A 56 11.95 20.08 -0.61
C GLY A 56 10.75 19.25 -1.06
N TRP A 57 10.85 17.91 -1.07
CA TRP A 57 9.77 17.02 -1.47
C TRP A 57 8.78 16.75 -0.33
N LEU A 58 9.24 16.89 0.92
CA LEU A 58 8.41 16.79 2.12
C LEU A 58 8.53 18.06 2.97
N ILE A 59 7.50 18.33 3.77
CA ILE A 59 7.55 19.28 4.89
C ILE A 59 7.23 18.58 6.21
N GLU A 60 7.79 19.12 7.30
CA GLU A 60 7.57 18.67 8.67
C GLU A 60 6.63 19.65 9.38
N GLU A 61 5.46 19.16 9.82
CA GLU A 61 4.51 19.90 10.64
C GLU A 61 4.56 19.35 12.08
N THR A 62 4.61 20.22 13.08
CA THR A 62 4.60 19.80 14.49
C THR A 62 3.15 19.74 14.97
N ASP A 63 2.65 18.52 15.19
CA ASP A 63 1.30 18.30 15.70
C ASP A 63 1.25 18.69 17.19
N GLY A 64 0.56 19.80 17.48
CA GLY A 64 0.29 20.24 18.86
C GLY A 64 0.78 21.64 19.28
N ALA A 65 1.16 22.53 18.36
CA ALA A 65 1.25 23.96 18.68
C ALA A 65 0.03 24.69 18.10
N PRO A 66 -0.99 25.05 18.91
CA PRO A 66 -1.90 26.10 18.51
C PRO A 66 -1.07 27.37 18.24
N GLU A 67 -1.33 28.07 17.15
CA GLU A 67 -0.76 29.41 16.93
C GLU A 67 -1.01 30.26 18.19
N GLY A 68 0.07 30.62 18.89
CA GLY A 68 0.01 31.50 20.06
C GLY A 68 0.11 30.86 21.46
N VAL A 69 0.31 29.55 21.61
CA VAL A 69 0.54 28.97 22.95
C VAL A 69 2.05 28.89 23.28
N PRO A 70 2.52 29.50 24.38
CA PRO A 70 3.94 29.52 24.73
C PRO A 70 4.48 28.10 25.04
N PRO A 71 5.78 27.82 24.73
CA PRO A 71 6.39 26.50 24.85
C PRO A 71 6.28 25.84 26.23
N ALA A 72 6.05 26.64 27.27
CA ALA A 72 5.98 26.21 28.67
C ALA A 72 4.69 25.45 29.03
N ALA A 73 3.64 25.48 28.19
CA ALA A 73 2.36 24.80 28.47
C ALA A 73 2.29 23.34 27.96
N LEU A 74 3.30 22.87 27.21
CA LEU A 74 3.38 21.50 26.68
C LEU A 74 4.32 20.64 27.52
N THR A 75 4.13 20.61 28.85
CA THR A 75 4.90 19.75 29.74
C THR A 75 4.49 18.28 29.56
N GLY A 76 5.27 17.54 28.76
CA GLY A 76 5.31 16.07 28.82
C GLY A 76 4.93 15.29 27.56
N ARG A 77 4.33 15.91 26.54
CA ARG A 77 4.12 15.26 25.23
C ARG A 77 5.13 15.80 24.23
N ARG A 78 6.15 14.98 23.92
CA ARG A 78 7.06 15.21 22.79
C ARG A 78 6.19 15.42 21.54
N ALA A 79 6.22 16.62 20.98
CA ALA A 79 5.38 16.96 19.84
C ALA A 79 5.65 15.99 18.69
N LYS A 80 4.59 15.50 18.05
CA LYS A 80 4.71 14.47 17.01
C LYS A 80 4.89 15.17 15.66
N ILE A 81 5.97 14.84 14.96
CA ILE A 81 6.22 15.37 13.62
C ILE A 81 5.32 14.62 12.62
N VAL A 82 4.49 15.36 11.90
CA VAL A 82 3.71 14.90 10.74
C VAL A 82 4.49 15.26 9.49
N TYR A 83 4.67 14.30 8.60
CA TYR A 83 5.23 14.54 7.29
C TYR A 83 4.09 14.77 6.29
N ARG A 84 4.26 15.75 5.41
CA ARG A 84 3.33 16.04 4.31
C ARG A 84 4.10 16.17 2.99
N LEU A 85 3.51 15.66 1.92
CA LEU A 85 4.03 15.79 0.57
C LEU A 85 3.86 17.23 0.07
N THR A 86 4.90 17.80 -0.54
CA THR A 86 4.84 19.12 -1.18
C THR A 86 4.36 19.00 -2.63
N PRO A 87 3.99 20.12 -3.30
CA PRO A 87 3.73 20.11 -4.73
C PRO A 87 4.90 19.56 -5.55
N ALA A 88 6.13 19.99 -5.25
CA ALA A 88 7.34 19.48 -5.90
C ALA A 88 7.56 17.98 -5.61
N GLY A 89 7.27 17.52 -4.39
CA GLY A 89 7.33 16.09 -4.06
C GLY A 89 6.28 15.26 -4.80
N LYS A 90 5.11 15.84 -5.09
CA LYS A 90 4.08 15.20 -5.92
C LYS A 90 4.54 15.07 -7.37
N GLU A 91 5.08 16.13 -7.96
CA GLU A 91 5.64 16.08 -9.32
C GLU A 91 6.75 15.03 -9.43
N HIS A 92 7.70 15.04 -8.49
CA HIS A 92 8.77 14.03 -8.43
C HIS A 92 8.22 12.60 -8.29
N PHE A 93 7.18 12.40 -7.47
CA PHE A 93 6.55 11.08 -7.35
C PHE A 93 5.89 10.63 -8.66
N GLU A 94 5.20 11.52 -9.38
CA GLU A 94 4.59 11.19 -10.68
C GLU A 94 5.66 10.87 -11.74
N GLU A 95 6.82 11.54 -11.71
CA GLU A 95 7.98 11.18 -12.55
C GLU A 95 8.51 9.77 -12.24
N LEU A 96 8.66 9.45 -10.95
CA LEU A 96 9.06 8.12 -10.52
C LEU A 96 8.05 7.05 -10.94
N LEU A 97 6.75 7.35 -10.87
CA LEU A 97 5.68 6.46 -11.33
C LEU A 97 5.78 6.22 -12.85
N ALA A 98 5.95 7.28 -13.63
CA ALA A 98 6.02 7.22 -15.09
C ALA A 98 7.28 6.49 -15.59
N HIS A 99 8.35 6.48 -14.80
CA HIS A 99 9.59 5.78 -15.11
C HIS A 99 9.40 4.27 -15.23
N SER A 100 9.66 3.72 -16.41
CA SER A 100 9.61 2.29 -16.72
C SER A 100 10.93 1.80 -17.31
N GLY A 101 12.06 2.19 -16.73
CA GLY A 101 13.38 1.67 -17.08
C GLY A 101 13.68 0.32 -16.41
N PRO A 102 14.87 -0.27 -16.66
CA PRO A 102 15.29 -1.55 -16.09
C PRO A 102 15.13 -1.69 -14.58
N ASP A 103 15.41 -0.62 -13.84
CA ASP A 103 15.26 -0.59 -12.39
C ASP A 103 13.79 -0.79 -11.96
N ALA A 104 12.80 -0.45 -12.80
CA ALA A 104 11.39 -0.55 -12.44
C ALA A 104 10.88 -1.99 -12.29
N TRP A 105 11.52 -2.96 -12.95
CA TRP A 105 11.11 -4.37 -12.91
C TRP A 105 12.13 -5.27 -12.22
N GLU A 106 13.16 -4.72 -11.58
CA GLU A 106 14.00 -5.48 -10.67
C GLU A 106 13.23 -5.91 -9.41
N ASP A 107 13.65 -7.03 -8.80
CA ASP A 107 12.96 -7.70 -7.69
C ASP A 107 12.67 -6.76 -6.50
N GLU A 108 13.57 -5.82 -6.22
CA GLU A 108 13.42 -4.83 -5.14
C GLU A 108 12.58 -3.60 -5.52
N HIS A 109 12.32 -3.29 -6.77
CA HIS A 109 11.48 -2.14 -7.13
C HIS A 109 10.07 -2.57 -7.52
N PHE A 110 9.94 -3.75 -8.12
CA PHE A 110 8.66 -4.25 -8.63
C PHE A 110 7.58 -4.31 -7.56
N GLY A 111 7.86 -4.95 -6.41
CA GLY A 111 6.85 -5.11 -5.35
C GLY A 111 6.29 -3.78 -4.80
N VAL A 112 7.12 -2.73 -4.72
CA VAL A 112 6.64 -1.40 -4.30
C VAL A 112 5.83 -0.75 -5.40
N ARG A 113 6.28 -0.80 -6.66
CA ARG A 113 5.48 -0.30 -7.78
C ARG A 113 4.11 -0.98 -7.83
N PHE A 114 4.09 -2.30 -7.67
CA PHE A 114 2.88 -3.10 -7.62
C PHE A 114 1.91 -2.61 -6.54
N ALA A 115 2.41 -2.29 -5.34
CA ALA A 115 1.58 -1.76 -4.25
C ALA A 115 0.89 -0.42 -4.61
N PHE A 116 1.44 0.34 -5.55
CA PHE A 116 0.90 1.63 -6.02
C PHE A 116 0.28 1.57 -7.42
N PHE A 117 0.07 0.39 -8.00
CA PHE A 117 -0.55 0.24 -9.34
C PHE A 117 -1.96 0.83 -9.42
N GLY A 118 -2.72 0.86 -8.33
CA GLY A 118 -4.01 1.55 -8.28
C GLY A 118 -3.92 3.07 -8.49
N GLN A 119 -2.71 3.65 -8.42
CA GLN A 119 -2.46 5.08 -8.60
C GLN A 119 -1.78 5.41 -9.94
N THR A 120 -1.41 4.41 -10.75
CA THR A 120 -0.74 4.61 -12.03
C THR A 120 -1.67 4.44 -13.21
N SER A 121 -1.29 4.93 -14.39
CA SER A 121 -2.02 4.63 -15.62
C SER A 121 -1.81 3.18 -16.05
N ARG A 122 -2.80 2.62 -16.75
CA ARG A 122 -2.73 1.29 -17.36
C ARG A 122 -1.49 1.09 -18.21
N ASP A 123 -1.11 2.07 -19.02
CA ASP A 123 0.05 1.97 -19.91
C ASP A 123 1.36 1.84 -19.13
N VAL A 124 1.47 2.51 -17.97
CA VAL A 124 2.62 2.35 -17.07
C VAL A 124 2.63 0.97 -16.44
N ARG A 125 1.48 0.49 -15.95
CA ARG A 125 1.37 -0.87 -15.37
C ARG A 125 1.77 -1.94 -16.37
N MET A 126 1.23 -1.85 -17.59
CA MET A 126 1.52 -2.77 -18.68
C MET A 126 3.02 -2.80 -18.99
N ARG A 127 3.66 -1.64 -19.14
CA ARG A 127 5.12 -1.56 -19.38
C ARG A 127 5.93 -2.23 -18.27
N VAL A 128 5.59 -2.00 -17.00
CA VAL A 128 6.30 -2.59 -15.86
C VAL A 128 6.10 -4.12 -15.81
N LEU A 129 4.86 -4.59 -16.02
CA LEU A 129 4.52 -6.01 -16.01
C LEU A 129 5.22 -6.76 -17.15
N GLU A 130 5.16 -6.23 -18.37
CA GLU A 130 5.79 -6.83 -19.55
C GLU A 130 7.32 -6.84 -19.41
N GLY A 131 7.91 -5.74 -18.95
CA GLY A 131 9.36 -5.66 -18.68
C GLY A 131 9.82 -6.69 -17.65
N ARG A 132 9.06 -6.88 -16.56
CA ARG A 132 9.37 -7.90 -15.56
C ARG A 132 9.26 -9.30 -16.13
N ARG A 133 8.19 -9.60 -16.87
CA ARG A 133 8.00 -10.91 -17.49
C ARG A 133 9.19 -11.25 -18.38
N SER A 134 9.56 -10.37 -19.31
CA SER A 134 10.69 -10.60 -20.21
C SER A 134 12.00 -10.83 -19.45
N ARG A 135 12.25 -10.06 -18.38
CA ARG A 135 13.44 -10.24 -17.54
C ARG A 135 13.48 -11.59 -16.82
N LEU A 136 12.33 -12.07 -16.33
CA LEU A 136 12.21 -13.36 -15.67
C LEU A 136 12.31 -14.53 -16.65
N GLU A 137 11.75 -14.40 -17.85
CA GLU A 137 11.89 -15.38 -18.94
C GLU A 137 13.36 -15.53 -19.34
N GLU A 138 14.09 -14.42 -19.54
CA GLU A 138 15.53 -14.47 -19.78
C GLU A 138 16.31 -15.11 -18.62
N ARG A 139 15.93 -14.80 -17.37
CA ARG A 139 16.56 -15.38 -16.17
C ARG A 139 16.34 -16.89 -16.12
N LEU A 140 15.12 -17.33 -16.39
CA LEU A 140 14.73 -18.72 -16.43
C LEU A 140 15.53 -19.49 -17.49
N GLU A 141 15.68 -18.92 -18.68
CA GLU A 141 16.46 -19.55 -19.76
C GLU A 141 17.95 -19.69 -19.40
N ARG A 142 18.53 -18.65 -18.78
CA ARG A 142 19.90 -18.72 -18.26
C ARG A 142 20.06 -19.81 -17.19
N MET A 143 19.08 -19.94 -16.29
CA MET A 143 19.10 -20.98 -15.25
C MET A 143 19.02 -22.39 -15.86
N ARG A 144 18.13 -22.61 -16.84
CA ARG A 144 18.00 -23.88 -17.56
C ARG A 144 19.29 -24.26 -18.27
N THR A 145 19.88 -23.34 -19.03
CA THR A 145 21.15 -23.55 -19.72
C THR A 145 22.31 -23.81 -18.75
N SER A 146 22.33 -23.14 -17.60
CA SER A 146 23.33 -23.37 -16.56
C SER A 146 23.21 -24.79 -15.98
N LEU A 147 22.00 -25.17 -15.56
CA LEU A 147 21.72 -26.47 -14.96
C LEU A 147 22.04 -27.62 -15.93
N ALA A 148 21.68 -27.49 -17.21
CA ALA A 148 21.97 -28.51 -18.22
C ALA A 148 23.48 -28.76 -18.38
N ARG A 149 24.33 -27.72 -18.24
CA ARG A 149 25.79 -27.84 -18.37
C ARG A 149 26.49 -28.38 -17.12
N SER A 150 25.93 -28.15 -15.94
CA SER A 150 26.57 -28.51 -14.66
C SER A 150 25.96 -29.74 -13.99
N ARG A 151 24.85 -30.30 -14.52
CA ARG A 151 24.07 -31.36 -13.88
C ARG A 151 24.89 -32.54 -13.35
N GLU A 152 25.85 -33.05 -14.13
CA GLU A 152 26.66 -34.22 -13.75
C GLU A 152 27.69 -33.92 -12.64
N ARG A 153 27.92 -32.65 -12.32
CA ARG A 153 28.92 -32.20 -11.34
C ARG A 153 28.30 -31.79 -10.00
N LEU A 154 26.98 -31.81 -9.88
CA LEU A 154 26.25 -31.36 -8.71
C LEU A 154 25.71 -32.56 -7.93
N ASP A 155 25.71 -32.46 -6.61
CA ASP A 155 25.03 -33.41 -5.73
C ASP A 155 23.50 -33.20 -5.77
N ASP A 156 22.76 -34.19 -5.26
CA ASP A 156 21.30 -34.21 -5.29
C ASP A 156 20.66 -33.01 -4.56
N TYR A 157 21.20 -32.58 -3.41
CA TYR A 157 20.64 -31.44 -2.68
C TYR A 157 20.88 -30.12 -3.41
N THR A 158 22.05 -29.95 -4.03
CA THR A 158 22.32 -28.78 -4.86
C THR A 158 21.40 -28.75 -6.09
N LEU A 159 21.13 -29.89 -6.72
CA LEU A 159 20.17 -29.99 -7.83
C LEU A 159 18.75 -29.61 -7.39
N GLU A 160 18.30 -30.10 -6.24
CA GLU A 160 16.98 -29.75 -5.70
C GLU A 160 16.87 -28.25 -5.36
N LEU A 161 17.93 -27.64 -4.82
CA LEU A 161 17.95 -26.19 -4.58
C LEU A 161 17.82 -25.38 -5.89
N GLN A 162 18.49 -25.82 -6.96
CA GLN A 162 18.37 -25.18 -8.29
C GLN A 162 16.96 -25.35 -8.88
N ARG A 163 16.35 -26.54 -8.74
CA ARG A 163 14.98 -26.81 -9.18
C ARG A 163 13.97 -25.93 -8.46
N HIS A 164 14.03 -25.88 -7.13
CA HIS A 164 13.16 -25.01 -6.33
C HIS A 164 13.26 -23.53 -6.73
N GLY A 165 14.49 -23.05 -6.97
CA GLY A 165 14.72 -21.70 -7.49
C GLY A 165 14.06 -21.48 -8.85
N MET A 166 14.21 -22.42 -9.78
CA MET A 166 13.61 -22.37 -11.12
C MET A 166 12.09 -22.36 -11.08
N GLU A 167 11.47 -23.27 -10.31
CA GLU A 167 10.02 -23.36 -10.14
C GLU A 167 9.42 -22.05 -9.59
N SER A 168 10.14 -21.38 -8.69
CA SER A 168 9.74 -20.08 -8.16
C SER A 168 9.67 -19.01 -9.26
N VAL A 169 10.66 -18.98 -10.16
CA VAL A 169 10.67 -18.05 -11.32
C VAL A 169 9.56 -18.41 -12.30
N GLU A 170 9.36 -19.69 -12.61
CA GLU A 170 8.31 -20.14 -13.53
C GLU A 170 6.92 -19.80 -13.02
N ARG A 171 6.69 -19.97 -11.72
CA ARG A 171 5.43 -19.58 -11.08
C ARG A 171 5.18 -18.09 -11.22
N GLU A 172 6.21 -17.26 -11.03
CA GLU A 172 6.08 -15.82 -11.17
C GLU A 172 5.80 -15.40 -12.63
N VAL A 173 6.45 -16.02 -13.62
CA VAL A 173 6.17 -15.78 -15.04
C VAL A 173 4.72 -16.12 -15.38
N ARG A 174 4.21 -17.27 -14.91
CA ARG A 174 2.79 -17.65 -15.11
C ARG A 174 1.84 -16.62 -14.50
N TRP A 175 2.09 -16.23 -13.26
CA TRP A 175 1.29 -15.20 -12.57
C TRP A 175 1.32 -13.86 -13.33
N LEU A 176 2.48 -13.43 -13.84
CA LEU A 176 2.57 -12.21 -14.65
C LEU A 176 1.80 -12.31 -15.96
N ASN A 177 1.82 -13.46 -16.64
CA ASN A 177 1.05 -13.66 -17.86
C ASN A 177 -0.45 -13.53 -17.62
N GLU A 178 -0.98 -14.23 -16.61
CA GLU A 178 -2.39 -14.14 -16.22
C GLU A 178 -2.78 -12.70 -15.83
N LEU A 179 -1.89 -11.98 -15.15
CA LEU A 179 -2.12 -10.61 -14.77
C LEU A 179 -2.10 -9.65 -15.98
N ILE A 180 -1.16 -9.81 -16.90
CA ILE A 180 -1.08 -9.02 -18.13
C ILE A 180 -2.34 -9.23 -18.98
N GLU A 181 -2.78 -10.48 -19.15
CA GLU A 181 -4.00 -10.81 -19.92
C GLU A 181 -5.23 -10.13 -19.33
N SER A 182 -5.33 -10.14 -18.01
CA SER A 182 -6.46 -9.54 -17.34
C SER A 182 -6.45 -8.01 -17.32
N GLU A 183 -5.27 -7.40 -17.29
CA GLU A 183 -5.08 -5.96 -17.43
C GLU A 183 -5.46 -5.54 -18.87
N ARG A 184 -5.15 -6.40 -19.86
CA ARG A 184 -5.60 -6.25 -21.26
C ARG A 184 -7.12 -6.38 -21.40
N ALA A 185 -7.74 -7.30 -20.67
CA ALA A 185 -9.19 -7.48 -20.63
C ALA A 185 -9.94 -6.37 -19.86
N GLY A 186 -9.23 -5.51 -19.13
CA GLY A 186 -9.82 -4.34 -18.47
C GLY A 186 -10.34 -4.59 -17.05
N ARG A 187 -9.54 -5.22 -16.17
CA ARG A 187 -9.84 -5.32 -14.72
C ARG A 187 -10.23 -3.98 -14.05
N ASP A 188 -9.81 -2.85 -14.63
CA ASP A 188 -10.01 -1.49 -14.11
C ASP A 188 -11.43 -0.92 -14.21
N GLN A 189 -12.42 -1.65 -14.74
CA GLN A 189 -13.81 -1.18 -14.80
C GLN A 189 -14.69 -1.59 -13.62
N ARG A 190 -14.12 -1.91 -12.44
CA ARG A 190 -14.91 -2.00 -11.21
C ARG A 190 -14.74 -0.72 -10.39
N PRO A 191 -15.70 0.21 -10.41
CA PRO A 191 -15.66 1.33 -9.47
C PRO A 191 -15.81 0.76 -8.06
N THR A 192 -14.77 0.91 -7.24
CA THR A 192 -14.90 0.87 -5.79
C THR A 192 -15.66 2.13 -5.36
N GLY A 193 -16.98 2.13 -5.56
CA GLY A 193 -17.81 3.31 -5.32
C GLY A 193 -19.21 3.26 -5.94
N SER A 194 -19.99 2.21 -5.67
CA SER A 194 -21.46 2.33 -5.57
C SER A 194 -22.02 1.07 -4.90
N ALA A 195 -21.91 1.01 -3.59
CA ALA A 195 -22.79 0.22 -2.74
C ALA A 195 -23.37 1.16 -1.69
N ALA A 196 -23.97 2.26 -2.15
CA ALA A 196 -24.83 3.09 -1.34
C ALA A 196 -26.27 2.73 -1.67
N GLN A 197 -27.00 2.30 -0.62
CA GLN A 197 -28.41 2.63 -0.40
C GLN A 197 -29.39 2.22 -1.51
N ASP A 198 -29.88 0.98 -1.43
CA ASP A 198 -31.17 0.64 -2.05
C ASP A 198 -31.93 -0.45 -1.28
N LYS A 199 -32.17 -0.19 0.02
CA LYS A 199 -33.13 -0.94 0.84
C LYS A 199 -33.69 -0.08 1.99
N LYS A 200 -34.33 1.05 1.68
CA LYS A 200 -35.38 1.61 2.56
C LYS A 200 -36.19 2.73 1.90
N ASN A 201 -36.94 2.41 0.84
CA ASN A 201 -38.17 3.15 0.57
C ASN A 201 -39.04 2.40 -0.44
N GLN A 202 -39.95 1.56 0.06
CA GLN A 202 -41.28 1.34 -0.51
C GLN A 202 -42.05 0.29 0.30
N SER A 203 -42.95 0.77 1.14
CA SER A 203 -44.30 0.23 1.27
C SER A 203 -45.12 1.25 2.08
N GLY A 204 -45.93 2.03 1.35
CA GLY A 204 -46.98 2.90 1.87
C GLY A 204 -48.06 2.08 2.60
N ASP A 205 -48.65 2.65 3.62
CA ASP A 205 -49.92 3.40 3.55
C ASP A 205 -51.14 2.48 3.58
N THR A 206 -51.73 2.37 4.77
CA THR A 206 -53.18 2.20 4.95
C THR A 206 -53.62 2.95 6.21
N GLY A 207 -54.15 4.17 6.03
CA GLY A 207 -55.49 4.58 6.50
C GLY A 207 -55.86 4.50 7.99
N GLY A 208 -55.83 5.67 8.66
CA GLY A 208 -56.91 6.27 9.47
C GLY A 208 -57.74 5.48 10.51
N LEU A 209 -57.44 5.72 11.81
CA LEU A 209 -58.28 6.20 12.96
C LEU A 209 -59.75 5.70 13.16
N PRO A 210 -60.34 5.67 14.41
CA PRO A 210 -60.05 6.59 15.53
C PRO A 210 -60.09 6.06 16.99
N ARG A 211 -59.41 6.84 17.84
CA ARG A 211 -59.64 7.18 19.26
C ARG A 211 -60.64 6.36 20.11
N HIS A 212 -60.15 5.90 21.27
CA HIS A 212 -60.92 5.97 22.53
C HIS A 212 -60.04 6.41 23.71
N ARG A 213 -60.68 7.14 24.63
CA ARG A 213 -60.15 8.01 25.69
C ARG A 213 -60.33 7.34 27.06
N GLY A 214 -59.41 7.62 27.99
CA GLY A 214 -59.54 7.37 29.44
C GLY A 214 -58.45 6.41 29.91
N GLY A 215 -57.67 6.64 30.96
CA GLY A 215 -57.67 7.65 32.01
C GLY A 215 -56.92 7.03 33.21
N THR A 216 -56.18 7.87 33.94
CA THR A 216 -55.67 7.66 35.32
C THR A 216 -54.52 6.66 35.58
N ARG A 217 -53.38 7.25 35.98
CA ARG A 217 -52.42 6.73 36.98
C ARG A 217 -53.16 6.53 38.33
N PRO A 218 -52.71 5.60 39.20
CA PRO A 218 -51.59 5.92 40.10
C PRO A 218 -50.65 4.74 40.45
N ASP A 219 -49.45 5.10 40.94
CA ASP A 219 -48.53 4.33 41.81
C ASP A 219 -49.15 4.27 43.24
N PRO A 220 -48.76 3.42 44.23
CA PRO A 220 -47.42 2.89 44.50
C PRO A 220 -47.31 1.46 45.09
N SER A 221 -46.05 1.05 45.36
CA SER A 221 -45.58 0.20 46.48
C SER A 221 -46.12 -1.24 46.64
N ASP A 222 -45.27 -2.26 46.57
CA ASP A 222 -44.49 -2.73 47.73
C ASP A 222 -43.58 -3.92 47.40
N ASP A 223 -42.53 -4.00 48.23
CA ASP A 223 -41.62 -5.09 48.51
C ASP A 223 -42.15 -6.53 48.32
N THR A 224 -41.25 -7.45 47.93
CA THR A 224 -40.81 -8.56 48.82
C THR A 224 -39.92 -9.55 48.02
N THR A 225 -38.65 -9.61 48.43
CA THR A 225 -37.82 -10.81 48.65
C THR A 225 -38.26 -12.14 48.04
N THR A 226 -37.38 -12.79 47.27
CA THR A 226 -36.63 -14.01 47.64
C THR A 226 -35.49 -14.23 46.65
#